data_AF-A0A962A644-F1
#
_entry.id   AF-A0A962A644-F1
#
_cell.length_a   1.000
_cell.length_b   1.000
_cell.length_c   1.000
_cell.angle_alpha   90.00
_cell.angle_beta   90.00
_cell.angle_gamma   90.00
#
_symmetry.space_group_name_H-M   'P 1'
#
loop_
_entity.id
_entity.type
_entity.pdbx_description
1 polymer ?
#
loop_
_entity_poly.entity_id
_entity_poly.type
_entity_poly.pdbx_seq_one_letter_code
_entity_poly.pdbx_strand_id
1 'polypeptide(L)'
;MSIHGHLRGLALSFLLISLTCLGARIAPAQDAGELLLDAPVSQQSTAENEEEDIPDEYFDEAIGFLEQCQAKPQLQSHYDCECLSSSLLDLRIKTGPDVNTSSLLLQLDGKCKSAVNLAGAEYEQCMTSYYAQPKGVPAEKYCSCFANTYAKMFERSPAKPSAKLSVALHQRASLACRDPELARKLYPEISSMISN
;
A
#
# COMPACT_ATOMS: atom_id res chain seq x y z
N MET A 1 16.01 9.75 59.50
CA MET A 1 17.00 10.75 59.07
C MET A 1 16.47 11.42 57.81
N SER A 2 16.01 12.66 57.97
CA SER A 2 15.51 13.53 56.90
C SER A 2 16.63 14.40 56.36
N ILE A 3 16.72 14.57 55.04
CA ILE A 3 17.50 15.59 54.34
C ILE A 3 16.70 15.93 53.05
N HIS A 4 15.72 16.86 53.07
CA HIS A 4 15.81 18.23 52.50
C HIS A 4 16.95 18.40 51.49
N GLY A 5 16.76 18.48 50.17
CA GLY A 5 16.01 19.51 49.44
C GLY A 5 17.01 20.49 48.80
N HIS A 6 16.94 20.76 47.49
CA HIS A 6 17.47 21.96 46.79
C HIS A 6 17.03 21.96 45.31
N LEU A 7 16.23 22.95 44.89
CA LEU A 7 16.58 24.14 44.06
C LEU A 7 16.63 23.82 42.54
N ARG A 8 15.59 24.12 41.75
CA ARG A 8 15.28 25.39 41.03
C ARG A 8 16.35 25.86 40.03
N GLY A 9 15.92 26.09 38.77
CA GLY A 9 16.55 27.02 37.81
C GLY A 9 16.60 26.47 36.37
N LEU A 10 15.63 26.78 35.50
CA LEU A 10 15.63 27.91 34.53
C LEU A 10 16.79 27.88 33.52
N ALA A 11 16.47 27.60 32.25
CA ALA A 11 16.94 28.39 31.11
C ALA A 11 16.16 27.95 29.84
N LEU A 12 15.16 28.75 29.47
CA LEU A 12 14.64 28.80 28.11
C LEU A 12 15.75 29.31 27.18
N SER A 13 16.18 28.48 26.24
CA SER A 13 16.99 28.94 25.11
C SER A 13 16.12 29.02 23.87
N PHE A 14 15.70 30.25 23.58
CA PHE A 14 15.22 30.67 22.27
C PHE A 14 16.31 30.43 21.22
N LEU A 15 16.01 29.65 20.19
CA LEU A 15 16.75 29.69 18.93
C LEU A 15 15.76 29.86 17.78
N LEU A 16 15.61 31.12 17.40
CA LEU A 16 14.99 31.59 16.17
C LEU A 16 15.77 31.01 14.98
N ILE A 17 15.20 30.04 14.29
CA ILE A 17 15.68 29.65 12.96
C ILE A 17 14.89 30.46 11.93
N SER A 18 15.63 31.43 11.39
CA SER A 18 15.28 32.35 10.32
C SER A 18 14.86 31.64 9.03
N LEU A 19 13.63 31.92 8.65
CA LEU A 19 13.13 32.22 7.30
C LEU A 19 14.21 32.29 6.19
N THR A 20 14.23 31.29 5.30
CA THR A 20 14.89 31.41 3.99
C THR A 20 14.05 30.82 2.87
N CYS A 21 13.63 31.74 2.01
CA CYS A 21 13.47 31.63 0.55
C CYS A 21 12.31 30.81 -0.03
N LEU A 22 11.25 31.57 -0.34
CA LEU A 22 10.41 31.42 -1.52
C LEU A 22 11.21 30.92 -2.74
N GLY A 23 10.68 29.88 -3.37
CA GLY A 23 11.08 29.42 -4.70
C GLY A 23 9.86 28.94 -5.49
N ALA A 24 8.83 29.78 -5.61
CA ALA A 24 7.72 29.53 -6.51
C ALA A 24 8.22 29.63 -7.97
N ARG A 25 8.42 28.49 -8.63
CA ARG A 25 8.58 28.44 -10.08
C ARG A 25 7.19 28.44 -10.71
N ILE A 26 6.79 29.61 -11.19
CA ILE A 26 5.65 29.78 -12.10
C ILE A 26 6.14 29.31 -13.48
N ALA A 27 5.57 28.20 -13.98
CA ALA A 27 5.73 27.80 -15.37
C ALA A 27 4.73 28.59 -16.23
N PRO A 28 5.11 29.13 -17.40
CA PRO A 28 4.19 29.78 -18.31
C PRO A 28 3.31 28.75 -19.03
N ALA A 29 2.00 28.97 -18.99
CA ALA A 29 1.02 28.32 -19.84
C ALA A 29 1.25 28.74 -21.30
N GLN A 30 1.50 27.77 -22.18
CA GLN A 30 1.46 27.99 -23.62
C GLN A 30 0.05 27.69 -24.13
N ASP A 31 -0.66 28.77 -24.36
CA ASP A 31 -1.78 28.86 -25.28
C ASP A 31 -1.28 28.63 -26.71
N ALA A 32 -1.86 27.66 -27.40
CA ALA A 32 -1.64 27.39 -28.81
C ALA A 32 -2.92 26.82 -29.42
N GLY A 33 -3.80 27.73 -29.84
CA GLY A 33 -4.17 27.84 -31.25
C GLY A 33 -4.71 26.59 -31.92
N GLU A 34 -6.04 26.47 -31.83
CA GLU A 34 -6.98 26.08 -32.88
C GLU A 34 -6.41 26.03 -34.31
N LEU A 35 -6.44 24.84 -34.93
CA LEU A 35 -6.47 24.73 -36.40
C LEU A 35 -7.30 23.51 -36.81
N LEU A 36 -8.49 23.83 -37.28
CA LEU A 36 -9.50 22.98 -37.90
C LEU A 36 -8.91 22.16 -39.07
N LEU A 37 -9.14 20.85 -39.06
CA LEU A 37 -9.28 20.07 -40.27
C LEU A 37 -10.62 19.32 -40.24
N ASP A 38 -11.52 19.79 -41.10
CA ASP A 38 -12.78 19.15 -41.44
C ASP A 38 -12.55 17.74 -41.98
N ALA A 39 -12.90 16.73 -41.18
CA ALA A 39 -13.12 15.37 -41.65
C ALA A 39 -14.64 15.11 -41.72
N PRO A 40 -15.16 14.50 -42.79
CA PRO A 40 -16.57 14.19 -42.89
C PRO A 40 -16.96 13.14 -41.83
N VAL A 41 -17.74 13.57 -40.84
CA VAL A 41 -18.42 12.71 -39.86
C VAL A 41 -19.39 11.82 -40.61
N SER A 42 -19.00 10.57 -40.81
CA SER A 42 -19.92 9.50 -41.15
C SER A 42 -20.86 9.30 -39.95
N GLN A 43 -22.11 9.72 -40.11
CA GLN A 43 -23.20 9.43 -39.17
C GLN A 43 -23.44 7.92 -39.19
N GLN A 44 -22.81 7.21 -38.27
CA GLN A 44 -23.02 5.79 -38.06
C GLN A 44 -23.71 5.60 -36.72
N SER A 45 -25.04 5.54 -36.79
CA SER A 45 -25.95 4.82 -35.87
C SER A 45 -25.68 5.01 -34.38
N THR A 46 -26.40 5.94 -33.76
CA THR A 46 -26.71 5.90 -32.34
C THR A 46 -27.49 4.61 -32.05
N ALA A 47 -26.77 3.54 -31.73
CA ALA A 47 -27.30 2.58 -30.79
C ALA A 47 -27.36 3.35 -29.47
N GLU A 48 -28.58 3.66 -29.02
CA GLU A 48 -28.82 3.97 -27.62
C GLU A 48 -28.29 2.77 -26.82
N ASN A 49 -27.04 2.86 -26.36
CA ASN A 49 -26.67 2.14 -25.18
C ASN A 49 -27.55 2.75 -24.10
N GLU A 50 -28.53 1.99 -23.60
CA GLU A 50 -29.11 2.26 -22.29
C GLU A 50 -27.91 2.34 -21.34
N GLU A 51 -27.48 3.56 -21.05
CA GLU A 51 -26.53 3.86 -19.99
C GLU A 51 -27.29 3.48 -18.73
N GLU A 52 -27.07 2.24 -18.28
CA GLU A 52 -27.70 1.70 -17.08
C GLU A 52 -27.29 2.63 -15.93
N ASP A 53 -28.24 3.43 -15.47
CA ASP A 53 -28.02 4.43 -14.44
C ASP A 53 -27.63 3.70 -13.15
N ILE A 54 -26.34 3.76 -12.82
CA ILE A 54 -25.79 3.09 -11.63
C ILE A 54 -26.27 3.89 -10.41
N PRO A 55 -27.01 3.28 -9.47
CA PRO A 55 -27.52 4.01 -8.31
C PRO A 55 -26.40 4.65 -7.48
N ASP A 56 -26.63 5.88 -7.02
CA ASP A 56 -25.70 6.64 -6.17
C ASP A 56 -25.30 5.85 -4.91
N GLU A 57 -26.21 5.04 -4.36
CA GLU A 57 -25.95 4.21 -3.18
C GLU A 57 -24.80 3.20 -3.39
N TYR A 58 -24.54 2.80 -4.64
CA TYR A 58 -23.44 1.89 -4.96
C TYR A 58 -22.09 2.61 -4.86
N PHE A 59 -22.04 3.87 -5.29
CA PHE A 59 -20.87 4.71 -5.14
C PHE A 59 -20.63 5.04 -3.67
N ASP A 60 -21.67 5.39 -2.92
CA ASP A 60 -21.58 5.65 -1.47
C ASP A 60 -21.05 4.43 -0.71
N GLU A 61 -21.49 3.21 -1.06
CA GLU A 61 -20.97 1.98 -0.47
C GLU A 61 -19.47 1.80 -0.76
N ALA A 62 -19.06 2.02 -2.00
CA ALA A 62 -17.65 1.89 -2.41
C ALA A 62 -16.77 2.94 -1.71
N ILE A 63 -17.18 4.21 -1.69
CA ILE A 63 -16.47 5.30 -1.00
C ILE A 63 -16.39 5.01 0.50
N GLY A 64 -17.50 4.62 1.12
CA GLY A 64 -17.52 4.26 2.54
C GLY A 64 -16.61 3.07 2.86
N PHE A 65 -16.45 2.12 1.93
CA PHE A 65 -15.49 1.03 2.08
C PHE A 65 -14.04 1.47 1.90
N LEU A 66 -13.75 2.35 0.93
CA LEU A 66 -12.42 2.94 0.72
C LEU A 66 -11.91 3.60 2.00
N GLU A 67 -12.74 4.45 2.61
CA GLU A 67 -12.41 5.12 3.88
C GLU A 67 -12.14 4.11 5.00
N GLN A 68 -12.99 3.08 5.13
CA GLN A 68 -12.79 2.02 6.13
C GLN A 68 -11.52 1.21 5.90
N CYS A 69 -11.16 0.95 4.64
CA CYS A 69 -9.94 0.25 4.28
C CYS A 69 -8.71 1.07 4.66
N GLN A 70 -8.71 2.36 4.34
CA GLN A 70 -7.61 3.29 4.66
C GLN A 70 -7.49 3.53 6.17
N ALA A 71 -8.60 3.56 6.90
CA ALA A 71 -8.60 3.77 8.35
C ALA A 71 -8.09 2.57 9.17
N LYS A 72 -8.04 1.36 8.57
CA LYS A 72 -7.62 0.13 9.26
C LYS A 72 -6.19 -0.23 8.83
N PRO A 73 -5.16 -0.04 9.69
CA PRO A 73 -3.77 -0.26 9.31
C PRO A 73 -3.47 -1.64 8.73
N GLN A 74 -4.15 -2.69 9.20
CA GLN A 74 -3.98 -4.04 8.64
C GLN A 74 -4.50 -4.18 7.21
N LEU A 75 -5.62 -3.53 6.87
CA LEU A 75 -6.12 -3.57 5.50
C LEU A 75 -5.25 -2.71 4.60
N GLN A 76 -4.97 -1.47 5.01
CA GLN A 76 -4.15 -0.53 4.26
C GLN A 76 -2.75 -1.08 3.95
N SER A 77 -2.11 -1.78 4.90
CA SER A 77 -0.77 -2.34 4.67
C SER A 77 -0.77 -3.56 3.76
N HIS A 78 -1.84 -4.36 3.73
CA HIS A 78 -1.85 -5.62 2.96
C HIS A 78 -2.48 -5.47 1.58
N TYR A 79 -3.32 -4.46 1.38
CA TYR A 79 -4.15 -4.31 0.20
C TYR A 79 -4.07 -2.91 -0.41
N ASP A 80 -4.36 -2.84 -1.70
CA ASP A 80 -4.66 -1.61 -2.40
C ASP A 80 -6.15 -1.30 -2.18
N CYS A 81 -6.41 -0.29 -1.35
CA CYS A 81 -7.77 0.09 -0.97
C CYS A 81 -8.59 0.68 -2.13
N GLU A 82 -7.93 1.34 -3.10
CA GLU A 82 -8.61 1.88 -4.28
C GLU A 82 -9.05 0.72 -5.19
N CYS A 83 -8.15 -0.25 -5.42
CA CYS A 83 -8.47 -1.48 -6.15
C CYS A 83 -9.61 -2.26 -5.50
N LEU A 84 -9.61 -2.41 -4.17
CA LEU A 84 -10.70 -3.11 -3.47
C LEU A 84 -12.03 -2.34 -3.56
N SER A 85 -11.99 -1.01 -3.44
CA SER A 85 -13.19 -0.16 -3.54
C SER A 85 -13.82 -0.24 -4.93
N SER A 86 -13.02 -0.12 -5.99
CA SER A 86 -13.52 -0.26 -7.36
C SER A 86 -14.04 -1.67 -7.63
N SER A 87 -13.33 -2.70 -7.13
CA SER A 87 -13.79 -4.10 -7.25
C SER A 87 -15.09 -4.36 -6.49
N LEU A 88 -15.35 -3.65 -5.39
CA LEU A 88 -16.61 -3.73 -4.66
C LEU A 88 -17.76 -3.13 -5.48
N LEU A 89 -17.54 -1.95 -6.06
CA LEU A 89 -18.50 -1.30 -6.96
C LEU A 89 -18.85 -2.21 -8.15
N ASP A 90 -17.84 -2.78 -8.82
CA ASP A 90 -18.04 -3.71 -9.94
C ASP A 90 -18.87 -4.94 -9.53
N LEU A 91 -18.59 -5.50 -8.34
CA LEU A 91 -19.37 -6.61 -7.81
C LEU A 91 -20.80 -6.20 -7.51
N ARG A 92 -21.01 -5.03 -6.90
CA ARG A 92 -22.32 -4.51 -6.55
C ARG A 92 -23.19 -4.31 -7.79
N ILE A 93 -22.66 -3.66 -8.82
CA ILE A 93 -23.33 -3.48 -10.13
C ILE A 93 -23.74 -4.83 -10.69
N LYS A 94 -22.83 -5.82 -10.68
CA LYS A 94 -23.08 -7.15 -11.21
C LYS A 94 -24.13 -7.96 -10.43
N THR A 95 -24.16 -7.81 -9.10
CA THR A 95 -25.01 -8.65 -8.24
C THR A 95 -26.33 -8.01 -7.85
N GLY A 96 -26.47 -6.69 -8.01
CA GLY A 96 -27.62 -5.92 -7.57
C GLY A 96 -27.63 -5.61 -6.07
N PRO A 97 -28.71 -4.96 -5.58
CA PRO A 97 -28.77 -4.38 -4.25
C PRO A 97 -29.03 -5.44 -3.15
N ASP A 98 -29.62 -6.58 -3.51
CA ASP A 98 -30.09 -7.59 -2.55
C ASP A 98 -28.96 -8.37 -1.86
N VAL A 99 -27.74 -8.34 -2.41
CA VAL A 99 -26.60 -9.07 -1.84
C VAL A 99 -25.99 -8.30 -0.67
N ASN A 100 -25.78 -8.96 0.45
CA ASN A 100 -25.11 -8.34 1.60
C ASN A 100 -23.66 -7.95 1.26
N THR A 101 -23.25 -6.74 1.62
CA THR A 101 -21.87 -6.22 1.45
C THR A 101 -20.81 -7.17 1.99
N SER A 102 -21.04 -7.78 3.15
CA SER A 102 -20.11 -8.75 3.76
C SER A 102 -19.85 -9.95 2.84
N SER A 103 -20.88 -10.40 2.12
CA SER A 103 -20.76 -11.49 1.14
C SER A 103 -19.97 -11.06 -0.10
N LEU A 104 -20.09 -9.80 -0.51
CA LEU A 104 -19.27 -9.23 -1.59
C LEU A 104 -17.80 -9.13 -1.17
N LEU A 105 -17.54 -8.62 0.04
CA LEU A 105 -16.18 -8.51 0.58
C LEU A 105 -15.50 -9.87 0.73
N LEU A 106 -16.24 -10.94 1.09
CA LEU A 106 -15.70 -12.30 1.10
C LEU A 106 -15.25 -12.78 -0.29
N GLN A 107 -15.88 -12.31 -1.37
CA GLN A 107 -15.46 -12.61 -2.74
C GLN A 107 -14.24 -11.79 -3.20
N LEU A 108 -13.92 -10.71 -2.48
CA LEU A 108 -12.72 -9.91 -2.70
C LEU A 108 -11.52 -10.40 -1.89
N ASP A 109 -11.71 -11.38 -1.00
CA ASP A 109 -10.63 -11.94 -0.18
C ASP A 109 -9.47 -12.46 -1.04
N GLY A 110 -8.27 -11.96 -0.78
CA GLY A 110 -7.06 -12.27 -1.54
C GLY A 110 -6.92 -11.54 -2.89
N LYS A 111 -7.88 -10.70 -3.30
CA LYS A 111 -7.71 -9.77 -4.44
C LYS A 111 -6.99 -8.50 -3.99
N CYS A 112 -6.48 -7.73 -4.95
CA CYS A 112 -5.89 -6.41 -4.71
C CYS A 112 -4.81 -6.38 -3.62
N LYS A 113 -4.02 -7.46 -3.47
CA LYS A 113 -2.88 -7.46 -2.55
C LYS A 113 -1.87 -6.41 -3.00
N SER A 114 -1.32 -5.63 -2.07
CA SER A 114 -0.34 -4.59 -2.40
C SER A 114 1.03 -4.96 -1.85
N ALA A 115 1.95 -5.36 -2.73
CA ALA A 115 3.35 -5.57 -2.33
C ALA A 115 4.01 -4.26 -1.87
N VAL A 116 3.61 -3.11 -2.43
CA VAL A 116 4.21 -1.81 -2.09
C VAL A 116 3.87 -1.40 -0.66
N ASN A 117 2.57 -1.40 -0.31
CA ASN A 117 2.13 -1.02 1.04
C ASN A 117 2.69 -1.97 2.09
N LEU A 118 2.71 -3.27 1.77
CA LEU A 118 3.19 -4.29 2.69
C LEU A 118 4.69 -4.21 2.90
N ALA A 119 5.47 -3.95 1.84
CA ALA A 119 6.91 -3.73 1.96
C ALA A 119 7.21 -2.50 2.82
N GLY A 120 6.46 -1.41 2.69
CA GLY A 120 6.61 -0.23 3.55
C GLY A 120 6.41 -0.58 5.03
N ALA A 121 5.28 -1.22 5.35
CA ALA A 121 4.95 -1.60 6.73
C ALA A 121 5.96 -2.59 7.34
N GLU A 122 6.36 -3.62 6.60
CA GLU A 122 7.35 -4.62 7.06
C GLU A 122 8.74 -4.01 7.22
N TYR A 123 9.11 -3.02 6.40
CA TYR A 123 10.37 -2.30 6.54
C TYR A 123 10.40 -1.50 7.85
N GLU A 124 9.36 -0.71 8.12
CA GLU A 124 9.24 0.07 9.36
C GLU A 124 9.28 -0.84 10.60
N GLN A 125 8.55 -1.96 10.55
CA GLN A 125 8.55 -2.95 11.62
C GLN A 125 9.92 -3.62 11.81
N CYS A 126 10.61 -3.95 10.72
CA CYS A 126 11.95 -4.51 10.79
C CYS A 126 12.97 -3.54 11.40
N MET A 127 12.89 -2.26 11.02
CA MET A 127 13.81 -1.22 11.51
C MET A 127 13.67 -0.95 13.01
N THR A 128 12.47 -1.10 13.57
CA THR A 128 12.23 -0.98 15.02
C THR A 128 12.65 -2.24 15.80
N SER A 129 12.85 -3.37 15.13
CA SER A 129 13.15 -4.67 15.73
C SER A 129 14.65 -5.00 15.75
N TYR A 130 15.47 -4.10 16.30
CA TYR A 130 16.94 -4.18 16.27
C TYR A 130 17.53 -5.55 16.68
N TYR A 131 17.02 -6.15 17.76
CA TYR A 131 17.54 -7.42 18.28
C TYR A 131 17.27 -8.64 17.38
N ALA A 132 16.32 -8.53 16.44
CA ALA A 132 15.96 -9.61 15.52
C ALA A 132 16.82 -9.63 14.25
N GLN A 133 17.67 -8.61 14.05
CA GLN A 133 18.47 -8.43 12.85
C GLN A 133 19.77 -9.25 12.90
N PRO A 134 20.26 -9.75 11.75
CA PRO A 134 21.53 -10.48 11.69
C PRO A 134 22.73 -9.59 12.04
N LYS A 135 23.68 -10.14 12.79
CA LYS A 135 24.93 -9.44 13.12
C LYS A 135 25.78 -9.21 11.88
N GLY A 136 26.40 -8.04 11.77
CA GLY A 136 27.34 -7.72 10.69
C GLY A 136 26.68 -7.33 9.36
N VAL A 137 25.35 -7.26 9.28
CA VAL A 137 24.63 -6.71 8.13
C VAL A 137 24.03 -5.36 8.54
N PRO A 138 24.20 -4.29 7.74
CA PRO A 138 23.51 -3.03 8.00
C PRO A 138 21.99 -3.23 8.07
N ALA A 139 21.36 -2.66 9.11
CA ALA A 139 19.92 -2.78 9.37
C ALA A 139 19.07 -2.46 8.14
N GLU A 140 19.33 -1.31 7.53
CA GLU A 140 18.64 -0.84 6.33
C GLU A 140 18.71 -1.84 5.17
N LYS A 141 19.91 -2.40 4.90
CA LYS A 141 20.10 -3.40 3.84
C LYS A 141 19.30 -4.67 4.13
N TYR A 142 19.35 -5.15 5.36
CA TYR A 142 18.60 -6.35 5.75
C TYR A 142 17.09 -6.11 5.69
N CYS A 143 16.60 -5.01 6.28
CA CYS A 143 15.17 -4.70 6.34
C CYS A 143 14.58 -4.41 4.97
N SER A 144 15.32 -3.73 4.09
CA SER A 144 14.91 -3.53 2.71
C SER A 144 14.77 -4.87 1.97
N CYS A 145 15.77 -5.76 2.06
CA CYS A 145 15.68 -7.09 1.46
C CYS A 145 14.49 -7.88 2.04
N PHE A 146 14.36 -7.91 3.37
CA PHE A 146 13.35 -8.70 4.07
C PHE A 146 11.94 -8.26 3.67
N ALA A 147 11.66 -6.97 3.78
CA ALA A 147 10.33 -6.41 3.53
C ALA A 147 9.90 -6.61 2.07
N ASN A 148 10.79 -6.32 1.12
CA ASN A 148 10.51 -6.53 -0.30
C ASN A 148 10.30 -8.01 -0.64
N THR A 149 11.12 -8.90 -0.07
CA THR A 149 11.01 -10.34 -0.31
C THR A 149 9.70 -10.88 0.26
N TYR A 150 9.36 -10.51 1.49
CA TYR A 150 8.11 -10.89 2.14
C TYR A 150 6.89 -10.43 1.34
N ALA A 151 6.86 -9.15 0.97
CA ALA A 151 5.73 -8.55 0.26
C ALA A 151 5.49 -9.19 -1.11
N LYS A 152 6.55 -9.43 -1.89
CA LYS A 152 6.46 -10.15 -3.18
C LYS A 152 5.92 -11.57 -3.02
N MET A 153 6.34 -12.30 -1.99
CA MET A 153 5.80 -13.63 -1.75
C MET A 153 4.34 -13.61 -1.30
N PHE A 154 3.95 -12.63 -0.50
CA PHE A 154 2.57 -12.47 -0.05
C PHE A 154 1.62 -12.18 -1.22
N GLU A 155 1.98 -11.22 -2.07
CA GLU A 155 1.24 -10.84 -3.26
C GLU A 155 1.05 -12.03 -4.22
N ARG A 156 2.13 -12.78 -4.49
CA ARG A 156 2.10 -13.95 -5.38
C ARG A 156 1.43 -15.19 -4.78
N SER A 157 1.16 -15.19 -3.48
CA SER A 157 0.56 -16.35 -2.84
C SER A 157 -0.91 -16.49 -3.22
N PRO A 158 -1.37 -17.64 -3.72
CA PRO A 158 -2.80 -17.89 -3.91
C PRO A 158 -3.53 -18.16 -2.59
N ALA A 159 -2.79 -18.35 -1.49
CA ALA A 159 -3.38 -18.63 -0.20
C ALA A 159 -4.02 -17.37 0.40
N LYS A 160 -5.12 -17.60 1.14
CA LYS A 160 -5.74 -16.58 1.98
C LYS A 160 -4.76 -16.14 3.07
N PRO A 161 -4.73 -14.84 3.43
CA PRO A 161 -3.94 -14.37 4.55
C PRO A 161 -4.28 -15.14 5.83
N SER A 162 -3.25 -15.62 6.51
CA SER A 162 -3.40 -16.36 7.75
C SER A 162 -2.09 -16.29 8.53
N ALA A 163 -2.15 -16.44 9.85
CA ALA A 163 -0.95 -16.46 10.69
C ALA A 163 0.06 -17.53 10.23
N LYS A 164 -0.43 -18.70 9.79
CA LYS A 164 0.43 -19.78 9.26
C LYS A 164 1.16 -19.35 8.00
N LEU A 165 0.47 -18.70 7.06
CA LEU A 165 1.10 -18.15 5.87
C LEU A 165 2.14 -17.09 6.24
N SER A 166 1.77 -16.12 7.10
CA SER A 166 2.68 -15.05 7.54
C SER A 166 3.95 -15.60 8.17
N VAL A 167 3.86 -16.57 9.08
CA VAL A 167 5.04 -17.21 9.69
C VAL A 167 5.92 -17.90 8.64
N ALA A 168 5.31 -18.64 7.70
CA ALA A 168 6.07 -19.32 6.65
C ALA A 168 6.79 -18.32 5.73
N LEU A 169 6.11 -17.24 5.33
CA LEU A 169 6.70 -16.19 4.49
C LEU A 169 7.81 -15.44 5.24
N HIS A 170 7.60 -15.13 6.52
CA HIS A 170 8.60 -14.46 7.35
C HIS A 170 9.87 -15.30 7.51
N GLN A 171 9.75 -16.61 7.73
CA GLN A 171 10.92 -17.50 7.81
C GLN A 171 11.70 -17.54 6.49
N ARG A 172 10.99 -17.63 5.36
CA ARG A 172 11.59 -17.66 4.02
C ARG A 172 12.29 -16.34 3.67
N ALA A 173 11.62 -15.20 3.91
CA ALA A 173 12.19 -13.88 3.67
C ALA A 173 13.42 -13.65 4.55
N SER A 174 13.33 -14.04 5.83
CA SER A 174 14.46 -13.96 6.75
C SER A 174 15.64 -14.81 6.29
N LEU A 175 15.41 -16.03 5.80
CA LEU A 175 16.48 -16.88 5.30
C LEU A 175 17.08 -16.30 4.02
N ALA A 176 16.24 -15.89 3.07
CA ALA A 176 16.64 -15.29 1.79
C ALA A 176 17.59 -14.10 1.95
N CYS A 177 17.38 -13.28 2.98
CA CYS A 177 18.18 -12.08 3.21
C CYS A 177 19.38 -12.29 4.14
N ARG A 178 19.44 -13.41 4.88
CA ARG A 178 20.60 -13.76 5.73
C ARG A 178 21.58 -14.66 5.02
N ASP A 179 21.06 -15.66 4.32
CA ASP A 179 21.82 -16.66 3.59
C ASP A 179 21.13 -16.95 2.24
N PRO A 180 21.38 -16.09 1.24
CA PRO A 180 20.80 -16.25 -0.10
C PRO A 180 21.13 -17.59 -0.74
N GLU A 181 22.31 -18.16 -0.47
CA GLU A 181 22.73 -19.43 -1.06
C GLU A 181 21.91 -20.60 -0.51
N LEU A 182 21.77 -20.66 0.82
CA LEU A 182 20.93 -21.67 1.46
C LEU A 182 19.46 -21.49 1.08
N ALA A 183 18.98 -20.25 0.99
CA ALA A 183 17.61 -19.96 0.57
C ALA A 183 17.33 -20.49 -0.85
N ARG A 184 18.23 -20.27 -1.82
CA ARG A 184 18.09 -20.81 -3.19
C ARG A 184 18.07 -22.34 -3.22
N LYS A 185 18.79 -22.98 -2.31
CA LYS A 185 18.82 -24.45 -2.19
C LYS A 185 17.51 -25.02 -1.62
N LEU A 186 16.94 -24.36 -0.60
CA LEU A 186 15.74 -24.83 0.10
C LEU A 186 14.44 -24.39 -0.59
N TYR A 187 14.45 -23.22 -1.23
CA TYR A 187 13.30 -22.57 -1.84
C TYR A 187 13.70 -22.00 -3.22
N PRO A 188 13.86 -22.86 -4.24
CA PRO A 188 14.28 -22.40 -5.56
C PRO A 188 13.30 -21.38 -6.18
N GLU A 189 12.02 -21.43 -5.81
CA GLU A 189 10.97 -20.54 -6.31
C GLU A 189 11.14 -19.07 -5.88
N ILE A 190 11.78 -18.84 -4.73
CA ILE A 190 11.98 -17.47 -4.21
C ILE A 190 13.28 -16.84 -4.74
N SER A 191 14.14 -17.60 -5.42
CA SER A 191 15.45 -17.13 -5.94
C SER A 191 15.33 -15.86 -6.78
N SER A 192 14.29 -15.78 -7.62
CA SER A 192 14.01 -14.60 -8.47
C SER A 192 13.61 -13.35 -7.69
N MET A 193 13.27 -13.48 -6.40
CA MET A 193 12.79 -12.40 -5.55
C MET A 193 13.90 -11.78 -4.68
N ILE A 194 15.06 -12.45 -4.58
CA ILE A 194 16.22 -12.06 -3.75
C ILE A 194 17.08 -10.95 -4.42
N SER A 195 16.61 -10.37 -5.52
CA SER A 195 17.39 -9.37 -6.29
C SER A 195 17.53 -8.04 -5.53
N ASN A 196 18.81 -7.61 -5.44
CA ASN A 196 19.37 -6.47 -4.70
C ASN A 196 18.64 -5.14 -4.88
#